data_AF-A0A5P3ALX0-F1
#
_entry.id   AF-A0A5P3ALX0-F1
#
_cell.length_a   1.000
_cell.length_b   1.000
_cell.length_c   1.000
_cell.angle_alpha   90.00
_cell.angle_beta   90.00
_cell.angle_gamma   90.00
#
_symmetry.space_group_name_H-M   'P 1'
#
loop_
_entity.id
_entity.type
_entity.pdbx_description
1 polymer ?
#
loop_
_entity_poly.entity_id
_entity_poly.type
_entity_poly.pdbx_seq_one_letter_code
_entity_poly.pdbx_strand_id
1 'polypeptide(L)'
;MLKHVLFPILALVGVLGAVPALANPTIKENWETYPVDGTTADDILVQMQQRGPEGYWAYARWYVRWSADCQVRLRINYTMPRHVNPALLDEKLRLSWEKMLKALGKHEEQHGAHGVNAARELVEKECRNGNAIVDRWAEQDKIYDRETDHGRFEGVVFPHPEAVEGAKVSGGGLTDAARQ
;
A
#
# COMPACT_ATOMS: atom_id res chain seq x y z
N MET A 1 -51.89 4.89 -66.41
CA MET A 1 -51.18 6.05 -65.83
C MET A 1 -50.65 5.63 -64.46
N LEU A 2 -49.34 5.41 -64.36
CA LEU A 2 -48.67 4.87 -63.19
C LEU A 2 -48.27 6.02 -62.25
N LYS A 3 -48.80 6.04 -61.01
CA LYS A 3 -48.44 7.05 -59.99
C LYS A 3 -47.28 6.52 -59.15
N HIS A 4 -46.10 7.14 -59.30
CA HIS A 4 -44.97 6.90 -58.43
C HIS A 4 -45.18 7.62 -57.09
N VAL A 5 -45.11 6.88 -55.99
CA VAL A 5 -45.06 7.43 -54.63
C VAL A 5 -43.58 7.49 -54.23
N LEU A 6 -43.02 8.69 -54.17
CA LEU A 6 -41.69 8.93 -53.60
C LEU A 6 -41.79 8.88 -52.07
N PHE A 7 -41.01 7.99 -51.44
CA PHE A 7 -40.75 8.02 -50.00
C PHE A 7 -39.53 8.92 -49.73
N PRO A 8 -39.60 9.88 -48.78
CA PRO A 8 -38.44 10.65 -48.40
C PRO A 8 -37.57 9.82 -47.44
N ILE A 9 -36.31 9.61 -47.80
CA ILE A 9 -35.29 9.03 -46.92
C ILE A 9 -34.85 10.14 -45.95
N LEU A 10 -35.27 10.02 -44.69
CA LEU A 10 -34.81 10.87 -43.60
C LEU A 10 -33.41 10.39 -43.18
N ALA A 11 -32.36 11.09 -43.63
CA ALA A 11 -30.99 10.82 -43.21
C ALA A 11 -30.76 11.35 -41.78
N LEU A 12 -30.81 10.46 -40.79
CA LEU A 12 -30.45 10.76 -39.41
C LEU A 12 -28.92 10.82 -39.30
N VAL A 13 -28.35 12.02 -39.37
CA VAL A 13 -26.91 12.26 -39.13
C VAL A 13 -26.67 12.20 -37.61
N GLY A 14 -26.26 11.03 -37.12
CA GLY A 14 -25.80 10.85 -35.74
C GLY A 14 -24.40 11.44 -35.56
N VAL A 15 -24.29 12.59 -34.88
CA VAL A 15 -23.02 13.12 -34.40
C VAL A 15 -22.56 12.25 -33.23
N LEU A 16 -21.70 11.27 -33.49
CA LEU A 16 -20.95 10.55 -32.47
C LEU A 16 -19.90 11.51 -31.88
N GLY A 17 -20.26 12.19 -30.79
CA GLY A 17 -19.29 12.93 -29.98
C GLY A 17 -18.31 11.94 -29.35
N ALA A 18 -17.03 12.06 -29.70
CA ALA A 18 -15.97 11.31 -29.03
C ALA A 18 -15.86 11.81 -27.58
N VAL A 19 -16.27 10.98 -26.62
CA VAL A 19 -15.94 11.22 -25.21
C VAL A 19 -14.42 11.10 -25.07
N PRO A 20 -13.72 12.11 -24.52
CA PRO A 20 -12.30 12.00 -24.28
C PRO A 20 -12.07 10.84 -23.30
N ALA A 21 -11.26 9.87 -23.71
CA ALA A 21 -10.84 8.80 -22.82
C ALA A 21 -10.01 9.43 -21.70
N LEU A 22 -10.46 9.29 -20.44
CA LEU A 22 -9.67 9.69 -19.29
C LEU A 22 -8.36 8.88 -19.30
N ALA A 23 -7.24 9.59 -19.35
CA ALA A 23 -5.93 8.94 -19.34
C ALA A 23 -5.70 8.27 -17.99
N ASN A 24 -5.40 6.97 -18.00
CA ASN A 24 -5.01 6.26 -16.78
C ASN A 24 -3.78 6.92 -16.13
N PRO A 25 -3.67 6.93 -14.78
CA PRO A 25 -2.48 7.46 -14.13
C PRO A 25 -1.26 6.63 -14.52
N THR A 26 -0.13 7.30 -14.76
CA THR A 26 1.16 6.60 -14.90
C THR A 26 1.69 6.28 -13.51
N ILE A 27 1.87 4.99 -13.19
CA ILE A 27 2.33 4.52 -11.88
C ILE A 27 3.75 3.99 -12.01
N LYS A 28 4.63 4.39 -11.09
CA LYS A 28 5.99 3.84 -10.94
C LYS A 28 6.23 3.42 -9.51
N GLU A 29 6.57 2.16 -9.31
CA GLU A 29 6.94 1.62 -8.01
C GLU A 29 8.43 1.31 -7.98
N ASN A 30 9.09 1.64 -6.87
CA ASN A 30 10.48 1.26 -6.62
C ASN A 30 10.57 0.59 -5.26
N TRP A 31 11.38 -0.47 -5.20
CA TRP A 31 11.66 -1.21 -3.99
C TRP A 31 13.14 -1.07 -3.66
N GLU A 32 13.40 -0.52 -2.49
CA GLU A 32 14.74 -0.33 -1.94
C GLU A 32 14.84 -1.07 -0.61
N THR A 33 16.07 -1.31 -0.17
CA THR A 33 16.32 -2.02 1.08
C THR A 33 17.49 -1.43 1.83
N TYR A 34 17.45 -1.51 3.16
CA TYR A 34 18.60 -1.24 4.02
C TYR A 34 19.12 -2.54 4.66
N PRO A 35 20.43 -2.63 4.95
CA PRO A 35 21.03 -3.86 5.47
C PRO A 35 20.80 -4.04 6.97
N VAL A 36 20.45 -5.26 7.36
CA VAL A 36 20.44 -5.77 8.74
C VAL A 36 21.40 -6.94 8.83
N ASP A 37 22.30 -6.96 9.80
CA ASP A 37 23.35 -7.96 9.98
C ASP A 37 23.46 -8.49 11.41
N GLY A 38 22.55 -8.07 12.31
CA GLY A 38 22.44 -8.62 13.65
C GLY A 38 22.01 -10.09 13.63
N THR A 39 22.63 -10.93 14.46
CA THR A 39 22.32 -12.36 14.53
C THR A 39 21.48 -12.74 15.77
N THR A 40 21.06 -11.75 16.54
CA THR A 40 20.14 -11.88 17.68
C THR A 40 18.91 -11.00 17.46
N ALA A 41 17.79 -11.31 18.14
CA ALA A 41 16.58 -10.51 18.01
C ALA A 41 16.79 -9.05 18.43
N ASP A 42 17.51 -8.82 19.52
CA ASP A 42 17.80 -7.48 20.04
C ASP A 42 18.67 -6.67 19.07
N ASP A 43 19.73 -7.29 18.51
CA ASP A 43 20.58 -6.61 17.54
C ASP A 43 19.79 -6.24 16.28
N ILE A 44 18.94 -7.14 15.79
CA ILE A 44 18.07 -6.88 14.64
C ILE A 44 17.13 -5.70 14.92
N LEU A 45 16.48 -5.67 16.09
CA LEU A 45 15.57 -4.59 16.48
C LEU A 45 16.30 -3.24 16.56
N VAL A 46 17.46 -3.20 17.21
CA VAL A 46 18.29 -1.99 17.29
C VAL A 46 18.69 -1.51 15.90
N GLN A 47 19.07 -2.41 15.00
CA GLN A 47 19.46 -2.04 13.65
C GLN A 47 18.30 -1.56 12.79
N MET A 48 17.11 -2.18 12.86
CA MET A 48 15.93 -1.67 12.18
C MET A 48 15.56 -0.28 12.67
N GLN A 49 15.62 -0.03 13.98
CA GLN A 49 15.37 1.29 14.56
C GLN A 49 16.38 2.36 14.11
N GLN A 50 17.66 2.00 13.98
CA GLN A 50 18.74 2.94 13.64
C GLN A 50 18.91 3.18 12.14
N ARG A 51 18.70 2.14 11.33
CA ARG A 51 19.00 2.14 9.89
C ARG A 51 17.75 2.23 9.03
N GLY A 52 16.58 1.97 9.62
CA GLY A 52 15.31 2.06 8.95
C GLY A 52 14.92 3.50 8.60
N PRO A 53 14.10 3.67 7.56
CA PRO A 53 13.65 4.98 7.10
C PRO A 53 12.89 5.71 8.21
N GLU A 54 13.33 6.92 8.56
CA GLU A 54 12.65 7.78 9.56
C GLU A 54 12.44 7.11 10.93
N GLY A 55 13.27 6.11 11.25
CA GLY A 55 13.16 5.34 12.49
C GLY A 55 12.10 4.23 12.47
N TYR A 56 11.44 3.98 11.33
CA TYR A 56 10.51 2.86 11.14
C TYR A 56 11.20 1.62 10.58
N TRP A 57 10.60 0.45 10.76
CA TRP A 57 11.15 -0.81 10.24
C TRP A 57 11.05 -0.91 8.72
N ALA A 58 9.99 -0.37 8.13
CA ALA A 58 9.85 -0.14 6.71
C ALA A 58 9.09 1.16 6.47
N TYR A 59 9.00 1.57 5.20
CA TYR A 59 8.23 2.75 4.83
C TYR A 59 7.82 2.73 3.37
N ALA A 60 6.52 2.94 3.11
CA ALA A 60 5.95 3.23 1.82
C ALA A 60 5.72 4.74 1.68
N ARG A 61 6.53 5.39 0.82
CA ARG A 61 6.33 6.79 0.47
C ARG A 61 5.74 6.89 -0.93
N TRP A 62 4.51 7.38 -1.03
CA TRP A 62 3.88 7.70 -2.30
C TRP A 62 3.82 9.20 -2.54
N TYR A 63 3.94 9.59 -3.81
CA TYR A 63 3.90 10.98 -4.24
C TYR A 63 3.26 11.08 -5.62
N VAL A 64 2.20 11.86 -5.70
CA VAL A 64 1.42 12.06 -6.92
C VAL A 64 1.59 13.50 -7.43
N ARG A 65 1.75 13.64 -8.74
CA ARG A 65 1.74 14.92 -9.46
C ARG A 65 0.73 14.85 -10.58
N TRP A 66 0.12 15.98 -10.91
CA TRP A 66 -0.72 16.14 -12.09
C TRP A 66 -0.44 17.47 -12.78
N SER A 67 -0.77 17.55 -14.06
CA SER A 67 -0.66 18.75 -14.89
C SER A 67 -2.01 19.47 -15.04
N ALA A 68 -2.01 20.62 -15.72
CA ALA A 68 -3.23 21.39 -16.01
C ALA A 68 -4.23 20.61 -16.91
N ASP A 69 -3.74 19.73 -17.77
CA ASP A 69 -4.53 18.80 -18.59
C ASP A 69 -4.77 17.44 -17.89
N CYS A 70 -4.57 17.38 -16.56
CA CYS A 70 -4.80 16.21 -15.72
C CYS A 70 -4.02 14.94 -16.12
N GLN A 71 -2.77 15.08 -16.56
CA GLN A 71 -1.87 13.93 -16.68
C GLN A 71 -1.32 13.55 -15.30
N VAL A 72 -1.89 12.50 -14.71
CA VAL A 72 -1.53 12.04 -13.36
C VAL A 72 -0.32 11.09 -13.40
N ARG A 73 0.69 11.37 -12.57
CA ARG A 73 1.88 10.54 -12.37
C ARG A 73 2.05 10.25 -10.89
N LEU A 74 2.04 8.97 -10.54
CA LEU A 74 2.28 8.46 -9.18
C LEU A 74 3.65 7.79 -9.12
N ARG A 75 4.42 8.11 -8.08
CA ARG A 75 5.61 7.36 -7.68
C ARG A 75 5.39 6.80 -6.28
N ILE A 76 5.66 5.51 -6.10
CA ILE A 76 5.69 4.84 -4.80
C ILE A 76 7.12 4.32 -4.60
N ASN A 77 7.69 4.57 -3.43
CA ASN A 77 8.96 3.97 -3.02
C ASN A 77 8.74 3.22 -1.72
N TYR A 78 9.06 1.93 -1.74
CA TYR A 78 9.06 1.06 -0.57
C TYR A 78 10.50 0.89 -0.10
N THR A 79 10.74 1.07 1.20
CA THR A 79 12.03 0.81 1.83
C THR A 79 11.88 -0.30 2.86
N MET A 80 12.50 -1.46 2.62
CA MET A 80 12.34 -2.67 3.46
C MET A 80 13.65 -3.07 4.15
N PRO A 81 13.59 -3.72 5.33
CA PRO A 81 14.78 -4.36 5.89
C PRO A 81 15.23 -5.52 4.99
N ARG A 82 16.54 -5.74 4.86
CA ARG A 82 17.09 -6.96 4.26
C ARG A 82 18.23 -7.50 5.09
N HIS A 83 18.08 -8.73 5.57
CA HIS A 83 19.15 -9.38 6.31
C HIS A 83 20.30 -9.76 5.35
N VAL A 84 21.54 -9.39 5.69
CA VAL A 84 22.72 -9.55 4.81
C VAL A 84 23.14 -11.02 4.68
N ASN A 85 23.03 -11.81 5.76
CA ASN A 85 23.31 -13.23 5.74
C ASN A 85 22.32 -14.05 6.60
N PRO A 86 21.11 -14.34 6.09
CA PRO A 86 20.06 -15.03 6.87
C PRO A 86 20.49 -16.41 7.40
N ALA A 87 21.50 -17.04 6.81
CA ALA A 87 22.01 -18.34 7.26
C ALA A 87 22.76 -18.29 8.61
N LEU A 88 23.10 -17.09 9.11
CA LEU A 88 23.68 -16.90 10.45
C LEU A 88 22.62 -16.85 11.55
N LEU A 89 21.34 -16.71 11.20
CA LEU A 89 20.24 -16.76 12.16
C LEU A 89 19.97 -18.23 12.50
N ASP A 90 19.70 -18.51 13.79
CA ASP A 90 19.13 -19.81 14.14
C ASP A 90 17.77 -20.01 13.44
N GLU A 91 17.35 -21.27 13.31
CA GLU A 91 16.18 -21.63 12.53
C GLU A 91 14.91 -20.88 12.97
N LYS A 92 14.71 -20.72 14.29
CA LYS A 92 13.50 -20.08 14.80
C LYS A 92 13.52 -18.58 14.55
N LEU A 93 14.64 -17.92 14.79
CA LEU A 93 14.80 -16.48 14.52
C LEU A 93 14.69 -16.18 13.02
N ARG A 94 15.26 -17.03 12.16
CA ARG A 94 15.11 -16.91 10.70
C ARG A 94 13.66 -17.02 10.25
N LEU A 95 12.91 -18.00 10.77
CA LEU A 95 11.48 -18.14 10.46
C LEU A 95 10.66 -16.95 10.97
N SER A 96 11.00 -16.42 12.15
CA SER A 96 10.40 -15.18 12.67
C SER A 96 10.67 -13.99 11.76
N TRP A 97 11.90 -13.82 11.30
CA TRP A 97 12.29 -12.77 10.35
C TRP A 97 11.52 -12.86 9.04
N GLU A 98 11.42 -14.05 8.46
CA GLU A 98 10.68 -14.29 7.21
C GLU A 98 9.18 -13.99 7.35
N LYS A 99 8.56 -14.38 8.47
CA LYS A 99 7.15 -14.08 8.78
C LYS A 99 6.92 -12.58 8.92
N MET A 100 7.76 -11.91 9.71
CA MET A 100 7.67 -10.46 9.89
C MET A 100 7.83 -9.74 8.55
N LEU A 101 8.86 -10.05 7.75
CA LEU A 101 9.08 -9.39 6.46
C LEU A 101 7.89 -9.53 5.50
N LYS A 102 7.26 -10.70 5.49
CA LYS A 102 6.06 -10.93 4.67
C LYS A 102 4.89 -10.06 5.13
N ALA A 103 4.64 -10.00 6.44
CA ALA A 103 3.57 -9.17 6.99
C ALA A 103 3.86 -7.68 6.77
N LEU A 104 5.10 -7.25 7.00
CA LEU A 104 5.56 -5.88 6.83
C LEU A 104 5.42 -5.45 5.37
N GLY A 105 5.85 -6.27 4.42
CA GLY A 105 5.71 -5.96 3.00
C GLY A 105 4.24 -5.77 2.59
N LYS A 106 3.33 -6.61 3.09
CA LYS A 106 1.89 -6.47 2.83
C LYS A 106 1.32 -5.18 3.43
N HIS A 107 1.75 -4.82 4.64
CA HIS A 107 1.34 -3.59 5.30
C HIS A 107 1.78 -2.36 4.47
N GLU A 108 3.03 -2.33 4.03
CA GLU A 108 3.55 -1.26 3.16
C GLU A 108 2.84 -1.20 1.80
N GLU A 109 2.54 -2.35 1.18
CA GLU A 109 1.77 -2.41 -0.07
C GLU A 109 0.39 -1.77 0.05
N GLN A 110 -0.27 -1.86 1.21
CA GLN A 110 -1.57 -1.23 1.44
C GLN A 110 -1.46 0.31 1.46
N HIS A 111 -0.41 0.88 2.04
CA HIS A 111 -0.11 2.30 1.91
C HIS A 111 0.14 2.72 0.45
N GLY A 112 0.88 1.89 -0.30
CA GLY A 112 1.03 2.06 -1.74
C GLY A 112 -0.30 2.05 -2.49
N ALA A 113 -1.22 1.16 -2.12
CA ALA A 113 -2.56 1.07 -2.69
C ALA A 113 -3.40 2.33 -2.42
N HIS A 114 -3.24 2.99 -1.26
CA HIS A 114 -3.86 4.30 -1.02
C HIS A 114 -3.34 5.36 -2.01
N GLY A 115 -2.04 5.40 -2.30
CA GLY A 115 -1.47 6.25 -3.34
C GLY A 115 -2.04 5.96 -4.73
N VAL A 116 -2.22 4.69 -5.08
CA VAL A 116 -2.86 4.26 -6.34
C VAL A 116 -4.31 4.74 -6.41
N ASN A 117 -5.06 4.61 -5.33
CA ASN A 117 -6.45 5.05 -5.27
C ASN A 117 -6.55 6.57 -5.36
N ALA A 118 -5.65 7.32 -4.72
CA ALA A 118 -5.55 8.77 -4.88
C ALA A 118 -5.31 9.17 -6.33
N ALA A 119 -4.38 8.51 -7.03
CA ALA A 119 -4.08 8.78 -8.42
C ALA A 119 -5.26 8.46 -9.36
N ARG A 120 -5.99 7.36 -9.11
CA ARG A 120 -7.19 7.00 -9.88
C ARG A 120 -8.32 8.00 -9.65
N GLU A 121 -8.55 8.41 -8.41
CA GLU A 121 -9.59 9.38 -8.10
C GLU A 121 -9.27 10.77 -8.67
N LEU A 122 -8.00 11.17 -8.69
CA LEU A 122 -7.58 12.38 -9.40
C LEU A 122 -8.00 12.36 -10.88
N VAL A 123 -7.77 11.24 -11.58
CA VAL A 123 -8.20 11.09 -12.97
C VAL A 123 -9.73 11.14 -13.09
N GLU A 124 -10.45 10.40 -12.24
CA GLU A 124 -11.92 10.36 -12.26
C GLU A 124 -12.55 11.74 -12.03
N LYS A 125 -11.95 12.55 -11.16
CA LYS A 125 -12.43 13.90 -10.85
C LYS A 125 -11.84 14.98 -11.76
N GLU A 126 -11.15 14.59 -12.83
CA GLU A 126 -10.48 15.52 -13.77
C GLU A 126 -9.58 16.50 -13.02
N CYS A 127 -8.89 15.99 -12.00
CA CYS A 127 -7.97 16.70 -11.11
C CYS A 127 -8.60 17.87 -10.32
N ARG A 128 -9.94 18.01 -10.34
CA ARG A 128 -10.65 18.98 -9.51
C ARG A 128 -10.45 18.64 -8.04
N ASN A 129 -10.14 19.67 -7.24
CA ASN A 129 -9.88 19.54 -5.81
C ASN A 129 -8.75 18.53 -5.48
N GLY A 130 -7.74 18.44 -6.35
CA GLY A 130 -6.71 17.40 -6.26
C GLY A 130 -5.98 17.33 -4.91
N ASN A 131 -5.66 18.49 -4.31
CA ASN A 131 -5.04 18.52 -2.97
C ASN A 131 -5.93 17.85 -1.92
N ALA A 132 -7.23 18.14 -1.91
CA ALA A 132 -8.16 17.53 -0.95
C ALA A 132 -8.32 16.02 -1.15
N ILE A 133 -8.19 15.53 -2.39
CA ILE A 133 -8.16 14.08 -2.68
C ILE A 133 -6.90 13.46 -2.09
N VAL A 134 -5.74 14.05 -2.34
CA VAL A 134 -4.45 13.58 -1.82
C VAL A 134 -4.44 13.57 -0.29
N ASP A 135 -4.86 14.67 0.34
CA ASP A 135 -4.89 14.80 1.80
C ASP A 135 -5.81 13.75 2.45
N ARG A 136 -6.96 13.44 1.82
CA ARG A 136 -7.87 12.40 2.32
C ARG A 136 -7.24 11.00 2.25
N TRP A 137 -6.54 10.67 1.16
CA TRP A 137 -5.87 9.37 1.05
C TRP A 137 -4.66 9.26 1.97
N ALA A 138 -3.92 10.37 2.19
CA ALA A 138 -2.88 10.43 3.22
C ALA A 138 -3.46 10.27 4.65
N GLU A 139 -4.69 10.72 4.88
CA GLU A 139 -5.38 10.44 6.15
C GLU A 139 -5.78 8.96 6.27
N GLN A 140 -6.10 8.27 5.16
CA GLN A 140 -6.34 6.82 5.20
C GLN A 140 -5.10 6.03 5.61
N ASP A 141 -3.89 6.48 5.26
CA ASP A 141 -2.65 5.87 5.76
C ASP A 141 -2.61 5.92 7.30
N LYS A 142 -2.85 7.09 7.90
CA LYS A 142 -2.84 7.24 9.36
C LYS A 142 -3.94 6.45 10.05
N ILE A 143 -5.11 6.36 9.43
CA ILE A 143 -6.21 5.55 9.94
C ILE A 143 -5.81 4.08 9.92
N TYR A 144 -5.26 3.61 8.81
CA TYR A 144 -4.82 2.24 8.64
C TYR A 144 -3.69 1.86 9.61
N ASP A 145 -2.68 2.71 9.76
CA ASP A 145 -1.63 2.58 10.77
C ASP A 145 -2.23 2.42 12.18
N ARG A 146 -3.15 3.31 12.56
CA ARG A 146 -3.79 3.26 13.88
C ARG A 146 -4.64 2.00 14.08
N GLU A 147 -5.39 1.60 13.06
CA GLU A 147 -6.32 0.46 13.14
C GLU A 147 -5.59 -0.89 13.15
N THR A 148 -4.42 -0.97 12.53
CA THR A 148 -3.57 -2.16 12.49
C THR A 148 -2.49 -2.16 13.57
N ASP A 149 -2.38 -1.08 14.34
CA ASP A 149 -1.28 -0.79 15.26
C ASP A 149 0.08 -0.93 14.55
N HIS A 150 0.27 -0.13 13.50
CA HIS A 150 1.42 -0.14 12.61
C HIS A 150 1.73 -1.55 12.08
N GLY A 151 0.68 -2.25 11.64
CA GLY A 151 0.75 -3.61 11.12
C GLY A 151 0.89 -4.71 12.17
N ARG A 152 1.00 -4.40 13.48
CA ARG A 152 1.12 -5.42 14.53
C ARG A 152 -0.05 -6.42 14.50
N PHE A 153 -1.28 -5.95 14.27
CA PHE A 153 -2.46 -6.82 14.15
C PHE A 153 -2.51 -7.61 12.83
N GLU A 154 -1.67 -7.26 11.86
CA GLU A 154 -1.52 -7.97 10.58
C GLU A 154 -0.34 -8.94 10.59
N GLY A 155 0.34 -9.08 11.72
CA GLY A 155 1.47 -9.98 11.92
C GLY A 155 2.83 -9.33 11.75
N VAL A 156 2.93 -7.99 11.69
CA VAL A 156 4.21 -7.27 11.79
C VAL A 156 4.71 -7.37 13.25
N VAL A 157 5.27 -8.52 13.59
CA VAL A 157 5.74 -8.85 14.93
C VAL A 157 7.13 -9.45 14.84
N PHE A 158 8.08 -8.93 15.62
CA PHE A 158 9.41 -9.50 15.72
C PHE A 158 10.02 -9.33 17.12
N PRO A 159 10.65 -10.37 17.69
CA PRO A 159 10.54 -11.75 17.24
C PRO A 159 9.11 -12.27 17.44
N HIS A 160 8.69 -13.19 16.58
CA HIS A 160 7.45 -13.93 16.78
C HIS A 160 7.55 -14.80 18.04
N PRO A 161 6.45 -15.03 18.79
CA PRO A 161 6.47 -15.76 20.06
C PRO A 161 7.10 -17.16 19.97
N GLU A 162 6.91 -17.87 18.86
CA GLU A 162 7.51 -19.18 18.60
C GLU A 162 9.04 -19.16 18.49
N ALA A 163 9.66 -17.99 18.31
CA ALA A 163 11.11 -17.83 18.25
C ALA A 163 11.76 -17.50 19.60
N VAL A 164 10.96 -17.26 20.65
CA VAL A 164 11.47 -17.02 22.01
C VAL A 164 11.50 -18.34 22.78
N GLU A 165 12.69 -18.76 23.23
CA GLU A 165 12.83 -19.98 24.03
C GLU A 165 12.10 -19.82 25.38
N GLY A 166 11.21 -20.77 25.71
CA GLY A 166 10.47 -20.76 26.97
C GLY A 166 9.24 -19.83 27.01
N ALA A 167 8.86 -19.18 25.91
CA ALA A 167 7.58 -18.48 25.83
C ALA A 167 6.43 -19.49 25.98
N LYS A 168 5.88 -19.58 27.21
CA LYS A 168 4.60 -20.24 27.43
C LYS A 168 3.62 -19.57 26.50
N VAL A 169 3.05 -20.33 25.56
CA VAL A 169 1.85 -19.91 24.84
C VAL A 169 0.77 -19.77 25.90
N SER A 170 0.67 -18.61 26.54
CA SER A 170 -0.48 -18.27 27.34
C SER A 170 -1.60 -18.06 26.33
N GLY A 171 -2.32 -19.13 26.05
CA GLY A 171 -3.62 -19.08 25.40
C GLY A 171 -4.51 -18.18 26.24
N GLY A 172 -4.55 -16.90 25.88
CA GLY A 172 -5.56 -15.96 26.33
C GLY A 172 -6.86 -16.33 25.65
N GLY A 173 -7.52 -17.35 26.19
CA GLY A 173 -8.93 -17.57 25.92
C GLY A 173 -9.68 -16.28 26.21
N LEU A 174 -10.46 -15.84 25.23
CA LEU A 174 -11.59 -14.96 25.46
C LEU A 174 -12.47 -15.63 26.51
N THR A 175 -12.38 -15.17 27.76
CA THR A 175 -13.40 -15.43 28.77
C THR A 175 -14.12 -14.13 29.05
N ASP A 176 -15.38 -14.11 28.64
CA ASP A 176 -16.48 -13.28 29.10
C ASP A 176 -16.22 -12.57 30.44
N ALA A 177 -16.02 -11.25 30.41
CA ALA A 177 -16.32 -10.35 31.53
C ALA A 177 -16.17 -8.87 31.13
N ALA A 178 -17.19 -8.30 30.49
CA ALA A 178 -17.51 -6.87 30.61
C ALA A 178 -18.97 -6.59 30.20
N ARG A 179 -19.90 -7.22 30.91
CA ARG A 179 -21.19 -6.57 31.25
C ARG A 179 -21.08 -6.14 32.70
N GLN A 180 -20.93 -4.84 32.90
CA GLN A 180 -21.47 -4.03 34.00
C GLN A 180 -21.17 -2.58 33.69
#